data_AF-A0A0D2KJ98-F1
#
_entry.id   AF-A0A0D2KJ98-F1
#
_cell.length_a   1.000
_cell.length_b   1.000
_cell.length_c   1.000
_cell.angle_alpha   90.00
_cell.angle_beta   90.00
_cell.angle_gamma   90.00
#
_symmetry.space_group_name_H-M   'P 1'
#
loop_
_entity.id
_entity.type
_entity.pdbx_description
1 polymer ?
#
loop_
_entity_poly.entity_id
_entity_poly.type
_entity_poly.pdbx_seq_one_letter_code
_entity_poly.pdbx_strand_id
1 'polypeptide(L)'
;MPELTVYFQPYTLTMIDSRSRGGTSVGSRQLITFPTLRRKCMFMLFLRRMCSGKRRGNWSCIPGSIPFIRAIEYATRHGCYVYDIIAQKAPVRDRTGRAPEGSSGDDSDGSEDDDVAEEEILSGDDNL
;
A
#
# COMPACT_ATOMS: atom_id res chain seq x y z
N MET A 1 26.39 10.83 -26.75
CA MET A 1 25.25 10.86 -25.81
C MET A 1 24.62 9.48 -25.86
N PRO A 2 24.67 8.65 -24.80
CA PRO A 2 23.95 7.37 -24.82
C PRO A 2 22.44 7.65 -24.90
N GLU A 3 21.74 6.93 -25.77
CA GLU A 3 20.28 6.97 -25.84
C GLU A 3 19.70 6.61 -24.47
N LEU A 4 18.89 7.51 -23.91
CA LEU A 4 18.11 7.28 -22.71
C LEU A 4 16.93 6.36 -23.05
N THR A 5 17.19 5.06 -23.14
CA THR A 5 16.13 4.07 -23.33
C THR A 5 15.38 3.86 -22.01
N VAL A 6 14.11 4.29 -21.97
CA VAL A 6 13.23 4.06 -20.83
C VAL A 6 12.56 2.70 -21.00
N TYR A 7 12.87 1.76 -20.10
CA TYR A 7 12.24 0.45 -20.08
C TYR A 7 11.05 0.43 -19.12
N PHE A 8 9.88 0.05 -19.62
CA PHE A 8 8.72 -0.20 -18.76
C PHE A 8 8.89 -1.56 -18.06
N GLN A 9 8.83 -1.57 -16.73
CA GLN A 9 8.88 -2.80 -15.96
C GLN A 9 7.49 -3.14 -15.39
N PRO A 10 6.73 -4.06 -16.03
CA PRO A 10 5.31 -4.28 -15.72
C PRO A 10 5.07 -4.98 -14.38
N TYR A 11 6.05 -5.76 -13.92
CA TYR A 11 5.89 -6.62 -12.77
C TYR A 11 6.61 -6.01 -11.57
N THR A 12 5.92 -5.14 -10.85
CA THR A 12 6.42 -4.56 -9.61
C THR A 12 5.51 -4.88 -8.43
N LEU A 13 6.07 -4.83 -7.23
CA LEU A 13 5.35 -4.91 -5.97
C LEU A 13 6.05 -4.04 -4.93
N THR A 14 5.29 -3.17 -4.28
CA THR A 14 5.81 -2.37 -3.18
C THR A 14 5.50 -3.03 -1.84
N MET A 15 6.50 -3.16 -0.98
CA MET A 15 6.38 -3.73 0.36
C MET A 15 6.61 -2.67 1.43
N ILE A 16 5.87 -2.77 2.53
CA ILE A 16 6.02 -1.91 3.72
C ILE A 16 6.10 -2.79 4.97
N ASP A 17 7.05 -2.53 5.85
CA ASP A 17 7.04 -3.06 7.22
C ASP A 17 5.93 -2.38 8.05
N SER A 18 5.00 -3.17 8.60
CA SER A 18 3.87 -2.67 9.40
C SER A 18 4.29 -1.94 10.68
N ARG A 19 5.51 -2.16 11.20
CA ARG A 19 6.01 -1.49 12.41
C ARG A 19 6.35 -0.01 12.19
N SER A 20 6.36 0.45 10.94
CA SER A 20 6.52 1.86 10.58
C SER A 20 5.34 2.79 10.96
N ARG A 21 4.37 2.28 11.73
CA ARG A 21 3.19 3.01 12.20
C ARG A 21 3.47 4.09 13.28
N GLY A 22 4.68 4.16 13.83
CA GLY A 22 5.09 5.28 14.69
C GLY A 22 5.53 6.47 13.84
N GLY A 23 4.82 7.60 13.92
CA GLY A 23 4.87 8.77 13.02
C GLY A 23 6.21 9.51 12.82
N THR A 24 7.33 8.89 13.19
CA THR A 24 8.70 9.42 13.08
C THR A 24 9.69 8.48 12.37
N SER A 25 9.36 7.19 12.16
CA SER A 25 10.26 6.29 11.43
C SER A 25 9.93 6.26 9.95
N VAL A 26 10.91 6.60 9.10
CA VAL A 26 10.89 6.25 7.67
C VAL A 26 10.69 4.74 7.60
N GLY A 27 9.46 4.30 7.35
CA GLY A 27 9.18 2.87 7.28
C GLY A 27 10.04 2.21 6.22
N SER A 28 10.61 1.05 6.53
CA SER A 28 11.31 0.24 5.54
C SER A 28 10.35 -0.07 4.40
N ARG A 29 10.63 0.54 3.24
CA ARG A 29 9.82 0.42 2.02
C ARG A 29 10.73 -0.10 0.93
N GLN A 30 10.31 -1.19 0.31
CA GLN A 30 11.04 -1.83 -0.78
C GLN A 30 10.16 -1.87 -2.01
N LEU A 31 10.71 -1.48 -3.16
CA LEU A 31 10.14 -1.81 -4.46
C LEU A 31 10.82 -3.07 -4.96
N ILE A 32 10.04 -4.12 -5.18
CA ILE A 32 10.53 -5.33 -5.84
C ILE A 32 10.07 -5.30 -7.27
N THR A 33 11.00 -5.55 -8.18
CA THR A 33 10.70 -5.74 -9.59
C THR A 33 11.02 -7.18 -10.01
N PHE A 34 10.10 -7.78 -10.74
CA PHE A 34 10.15 -9.19 -11.12
C PHE A 34 10.47 -9.31 -12.61
N PRO A 35 11.38 -10.22 -13.00
CA PRO A 35 11.64 -10.49 -14.42
C PRO A 35 10.44 -11.11 -15.14
N THR A 36 9.57 -11.83 -14.42
CA THR A 36 8.41 -12.51 -14.99
C THR A 36 7.19 -12.44 -14.08
N LEU A 37 5.99 -12.51 -14.68
CA LEU A 37 4.74 -12.63 -13.94
C LEU A 37 4.73 -13.86 -13.02
N ARG A 38 5.27 -15.00 -13.47
CA ARG A 38 5.37 -16.23 -12.67
C ARG A 38 6.15 -16.00 -11.37
N ARG A 39 7.28 -15.27 -11.42
CA ARG A 39 8.06 -14.94 -10.22
C ARG A 39 7.28 -14.04 -9.27
N LYS A 40 6.57 -13.03 -9.80
CA LYS A 40 5.68 -12.18 -8.99
C LYS A 40 4.60 -13.00 -8.28
N CYS A 41 3.94 -13.92 -8.98
CA CYS A 41 2.90 -14.77 -8.38
C CYS A 41 3.46 -15.69 -7.29
N MET A 42 4.59 -16.35 -7.54
CA MET A 42 5.27 -17.19 -6.54
C MET A 42 5.69 -16.39 -5.31
N PHE A 43 6.22 -15.18 -5.53
CA PHE A 43 6.56 -14.28 -4.45
C PHE A 43 5.35 -13.87 -3.62
N MET A 44 4.22 -13.52 -4.25
CA MET A 44 3.00 -13.21 -3.53
C MET A 44 2.47 -14.40 -2.70
N LEU A 45 2.59 -15.62 -3.20
CA LEU A 45 2.26 -16.83 -2.44
C LEU A 45 3.19 -16.99 -1.23
N PHE A 46 4.49 -16.79 -1.43
CA PHE A 46 5.47 -16.80 -0.34
C PHE A 46 5.13 -15.74 0.72
N LEU A 47 4.82 -14.51 0.31
CA LEU A 47 4.45 -13.44 1.24
C LEU A 47 3.24 -13.82 2.10
N ARG A 48 2.19 -14.38 1.48
CA ARG A 48 0.97 -14.77 2.20
C ARG A 48 1.22 -15.92 3.17
N ARG A 49 1.95 -16.95 2.73
CA ARG A 49 2.14 -18.20 3.50
C ARG A 49 3.25 -18.10 4.55
N MET A 50 4.36 -17.45 4.23
CA MET A 50 5.58 -17.46 5.04
C MET A 50 5.84 -16.15 5.77
N CYS A 51 5.31 -15.03 5.24
CA CYS A 51 5.53 -13.71 5.83
C CYS A 51 4.26 -13.08 6.42
N SER A 52 3.12 -13.77 6.36
CA SER A 52 1.81 -13.24 6.79
C SER A 52 1.48 -11.87 6.15
N GLY A 53 1.94 -11.67 4.91
CA GLY A 53 1.77 -10.42 4.18
C GLY A 53 0.31 -10.19 3.81
N LYS A 54 -0.21 -9.00 4.11
CA LYS A 54 -1.57 -8.56 3.77
C LYS A 54 -1.52 -7.51 2.67
N ARG A 55 -2.50 -7.54 1.77
CA ARG A 55 -2.64 -6.52 0.74
C ARG A 55 -3.31 -5.28 1.34
N ARG A 56 -2.76 -4.10 1.07
CA ARG A 56 -3.37 -2.79 1.37
C ARG A 56 -3.25 -1.90 0.13
N GLY A 57 -4.27 -1.87 -0.70
CA GLY A 57 -4.21 -1.23 -2.03
C GLY A 57 -3.15 -1.87 -2.92
N ASN A 58 -2.18 -1.05 -3.38
CA ASN A 58 -1.05 -1.49 -4.21
C ASN A 58 0.16 -1.99 -3.40
N TRP A 59 0.03 -2.06 -2.08
CA TRP A 59 1.11 -2.39 -1.17
C TRP A 59 0.91 -3.76 -0.55
N SER A 60 2.02 -4.45 -0.28
CA SER A 60 2.07 -5.61 0.59
C SER A 60 2.60 -5.17 1.96
N CYS A 61 1.73 -5.20 2.97
CA CYS A 61 2.09 -4.92 4.35
C CYS A 61 2.56 -6.21 5.02
N ILE A 62 3.81 -6.21 5.48
CA ILE A 62 4.43 -7.37 6.13
C ILE A 62 4.56 -7.08 7.63
N PRO A 63 4.05 -7.95 8.51
CA PRO A 63 4.11 -7.74 9.95
C PRO A 63 5.51 -7.96 10.53
N GLY A 64 6.23 -6.88 10.77
CA GLY A 64 7.50 -6.89 11.49
C GLY A 64 8.73 -7.14 10.63
N SER A 65 9.89 -6.89 11.25
CA SER A 65 11.18 -6.84 10.57
C SER A 65 11.67 -8.21 10.09
N ILE A 66 11.48 -9.28 10.87
CA ILE A 66 11.97 -10.62 10.52
C ILE A 66 11.28 -11.15 9.24
N PRO A 67 9.93 -11.19 9.14
CA PRO A 67 9.27 -11.61 7.91
C PRO A 67 9.58 -10.69 6.72
N PHE A 68 9.80 -9.40 6.96
CA PHE A 68 10.17 -8.44 5.94
C PHE A 68 11.57 -8.72 5.37
N ILE A 69 12.57 -8.98 6.22
CA ILE A 69 13.92 -9.38 5.80
C ILE A 69 13.87 -10.68 5.00
N ARG A 70 13.13 -11.69 5.48
CA ARG A 70 12.94 -12.96 4.74
C ARG A 70 12.34 -12.76 3.36
N ALA A 71 11.42 -11.82 3.20
CA ALA A 71 10.86 -11.47 1.91
C ALA A 71 11.91 -10.86 0.97
N ILE A 72 12.76 -9.97 1.47
CA ILE A 72 13.87 -9.39 0.69
C ILE A 72 14.87 -10.47 0.26
N GLU A 73 15.27 -11.33 1.20
CA GLU A 73 16.19 -12.44 0.93
C GLU A 73 15.64 -13.40 -0.13
N TYR A 74 14.35 -13.76 -0.02
CA TYR A 74 13.69 -14.60 -1.00
C TYR A 74 13.70 -13.92 -2.38
N ALA A 75 13.30 -12.66 -2.47
CA ALA A 75 13.27 -11.93 -3.74
C ALA A 75 14.65 -11.91 -4.42
N THR A 76 15.69 -11.60 -3.64
CA THR A 76 17.08 -11.54 -4.10
C THR A 76 17.57 -12.91 -4.57
N ARG A 77 17.34 -13.97 -3.78
CA ARG A 77 17.73 -15.35 -4.13
C ARG A 77 17.07 -15.84 -5.42
N HIS A 78 15.87 -15.36 -5.72
CA HIS A 78 15.12 -15.71 -6.93
C HIS A 78 15.32 -14.71 -8.08
N GLY A 79 16.36 -13.89 -8.03
CA GLY A 79 16.76 -12.99 -9.11
C GLY A 79 15.75 -11.89 -9.39
N CYS A 80 15.08 -11.38 -8.35
CA CYS A 80 14.28 -10.16 -8.42
C CYS A 80 15.16 -8.97 -8.01
N TYR A 81 14.89 -7.79 -8.56
CA TYR A 81 15.61 -6.58 -8.14
C TYR A 81 14.86 -5.90 -7.01
N VAL A 82 15.60 -5.47 -5.99
CA VAL A 82 15.07 -4.86 -4.77
C VAL A 82 15.63 -3.44 -4.68
N TYR A 83 14.75 -2.46 -4.50
CA TYR A 83 15.12 -1.05 -4.42
C TYR A 83 14.55 -0.42 -3.15
N ASP A 84 15.41 0.29 -2.43
CA ASP A 84 14.99 1.11 -1.28
C ASP A 84 14.17 2.30 -1.77
N ILE A 85 12.97 2.47 -1.22
CA ILE A 85 12.13 3.64 -1.50
C ILE A 85 12.25 4.61 -0.33
N ILE A 86 13.00 5.69 -0.55
CA ILE A 86 13.08 6.79 0.41
C ILE A 86 11.78 7.60 0.27
N ALA A 87 10.85 7.38 1.20
CA ALA A 87 9.68 8.23 1.29
C ALA A 87 10.03 9.49 2.08
N GLN A 88 10.27 10.59 1.38
CA GLN A 88 10.25 11.91 2.02
C GLN A 88 8.84 12.14 2.58
N LYS A 89 8.76 12.47 3.87
CA LYS A 89 7.49 12.84 4.50
C LYS A 89 6.99 14.10 3.78
N ALA A 90 5.93 13.97 2.98
CA ALA A 90 5.28 15.14 2.43
C ALA A 90 4.89 16.04 3.62
N PRO A 91 5.20 17.35 3.60
CA PRO A 91 4.81 18.24 4.68
C PRO A 91 3.30 18.19 4.78
N VAL A 92 2.80 17.63 5.89
CA VAL A 92 1.39 17.72 6.22
C VAL A 92 1.15 19.21 6.48
N ARG A 93 0.41 19.87 5.59
CA ARG A 93 -0.17 21.18 5.93
C ARG A 93 -1.14 20.93 7.06
N ASP A 94 -0.72 21.23 8.27
CA ASP A 94 -1.60 21.31 9.43
C ASP A 94 -2.77 22.24 9.06
N ARG A 95 -3.97 21.66 8.97
CA ARG A 95 -5.23 22.43 8.86
C ARG A 95 -5.72 22.85 10.25
N THR A 96 -4.84 22.99 11.23
CA THR A 96 -5.13 23.63 12.52
C THR A 96 -4.88 25.13 12.39
N GLY A 97 -5.84 25.81 11.78
CA GLY A 97 -5.71 27.25 11.52
C GLY A 97 -7.00 27.96 11.15
N ARG A 98 -8.13 27.65 11.83
CA ARG A 98 -9.22 28.63 12.04
C ARG A 98 -10.23 28.11 13.05
N ALA A 99 -10.09 28.53 14.30
CA ALA A 99 -11.26 28.82 15.12
C ALA A 99 -11.67 30.27 14.82
N PRO A 100 -12.97 30.56 14.70
CA PRO A 100 -13.51 31.75 15.30
C PRO A 100 -14.51 31.35 16.38
N GLU A 101 -14.31 31.95 17.54
CA GLU A 101 -15.16 31.88 18.71
C GLU A 101 -16.57 32.41 18.41
N GLY A 102 -17.58 31.78 19.03
CA GLY A 102 -18.83 32.42 19.42
C GLY A 102 -19.99 32.41 18.42
N SER A 103 -20.94 31.49 18.60
CA SER A 103 -22.38 31.83 18.62
C SER A 103 -23.17 30.69 19.26
N SER A 104 -23.81 31.00 20.38
CA SER A 104 -24.83 30.20 21.07
C SER A 104 -26.07 29.94 20.21
N GLY A 105 -26.68 28.76 20.33
CA GLY A 105 -28.02 28.48 19.82
C GLY A 105 -28.41 27.00 19.93
N ASP A 106 -29.53 26.76 20.61
CA ASP A 106 -30.21 25.52 21.01
C ASP A 106 -30.36 24.37 19.98
N ASP A 107 -30.44 23.17 20.57
CA ASP A 107 -31.33 22.02 20.32
C ASP A 107 -31.62 21.55 18.88
N SER A 108 -31.26 20.29 18.61
CA SER A 108 -32.23 19.27 18.17
C SER A 108 -31.67 17.86 18.26
N ASP A 109 -32.45 17.04 18.97
CA ASP A 109 -32.54 15.58 18.99
C ASP A 109 -32.76 15.00 17.57
N GLY A 110 -32.25 13.79 17.29
CA GLY A 110 -32.52 13.11 16.01
C GLY A 110 -31.56 12.01 15.56
N SER A 111 -31.84 10.79 16.04
CA SER A 111 -31.80 9.48 15.35
C SER A 111 -30.56 9.02 14.55
N GLU A 112 -29.96 7.96 15.10
CA GLU A 112 -29.81 6.60 14.54
C GLU A 112 -29.16 6.37 13.17
N ASP A 113 -28.28 5.37 13.20
CA ASP A 113 -27.55 4.73 12.11
C ASP A 113 -28.47 4.37 10.92
N ASP A 114 -27.98 4.59 9.70
CA ASP A 114 -28.41 3.76 8.58
C ASP A 114 -27.25 3.53 7.59
N ASP A 115 -26.98 2.24 7.43
CA ASP A 115 -26.01 1.61 6.56
C ASP A 115 -26.19 2.03 5.09
N VAL A 116 -25.15 2.59 4.49
CA VAL A 116 -25.13 2.82 3.04
C VAL A 116 -24.82 1.50 2.34
N ALA A 117 -25.86 0.97 1.69
CA ALA A 117 -25.90 -0.26 0.93
C ALA A 117 -24.75 -0.41 -0.09
N GLU A 118 -24.20 -1.62 -0.18
CA GLU A 118 -23.32 -2.03 -1.26
C GLU A 118 -24.09 -2.03 -2.59
N GLU A 119 -23.67 -1.21 -3.55
CA GLU A 119 -24.18 -1.33 -4.92
C GLU A 119 -23.64 -2.62 -5.57
N GLU A 120 -24.55 -3.54 -5.86
CA GLU A 120 -24.35 -4.65 -6.78
C GLU A 120 -24.06 -4.11 -8.19
N ILE A 121 -22.81 -4.21 -8.65
CA ILE A 121 -22.49 -4.08 -10.07
C ILE A 121 -22.86 -5.42 -10.73
N LEU A 122 -24.13 -5.53 -11.16
CA LEU A 122 -24.56 -6.61 -12.05
C LEU A 122 -23.87 -6.45 -13.41
N SER A 123 -23.13 -7.50 -13.78
CA SER A 123 -22.78 -7.90 -15.14
C SER A 123 -23.97 -7.69 -16.09
N GLY A 124 -23.82 -7.06 -17.25
CA GLY A 124 -22.95 -7.52 -18.32
C GLY A 124 -23.84 -8.25 -19.32
N ASP A 125 -24.24 -7.52 -20.37
CA ASP A 125 -25.08 -7.96 -21.48
C ASP A 125 -24.52 -9.21 -22.16
N ASP A 126 -25.30 -10.30 -22.16
CA ASP A 126 -25.16 -11.39 -23.14
C ASP A 126 -26.24 -11.19 -24.22
N ASN A 127 -25.85 -10.53 -25.30
CA ASN A 127 -26.59 -10.53 -26.56
C ASN A 127 -25.59 -10.43 -27.71
N LEU A 128 -25.04 -11.58 -28.14
CA LEU A 128 -24.68 -11.98 -29.51
C LEU A 128 -23.78 -13.22 -29.53
#